data_AF-A0A8S0X0X7-F1
#
_entry.id   AF-A0A8S0X0X7-F1
#
_cell.length_a   1.000
_cell.length_b   1.000
_cell.length_c   1.000
_cell.angle_alpha   90.00
_cell.angle_beta   90.00
_cell.angle_gamma   90.00
#
_symmetry.space_group_name_H-M   'P 1'
#
loop_
_entity.id
_entity.type
_entity.pdbx_description
1 polymer ?
#
loop_
_entity_poly.entity_id
_entity_poly.type
_entity_poly.pdbx_seq_one_letter_code
_entity_poly.pdbx_strand_id
1 'polypeptide(L)'
;MNYTDKDTYGIYKDLDNEGPGPELMGADTLIGNDVANHLDEDLGNIKEIMLHVRSGTVAYAVLSYGGFLGMGDKLFAVPWKALTLDTVNKRFVLNVAKERLETAPGFDKDHWPDMNDPAWQEQISTFYGSGLSEGETGREQAEIR
;
A
#
# COMPACT_ATOMS: atom_id res chain seq x y z
N MET A 1 4.80 -8.25 10.09
CA MET A 1 4.38 -7.69 11.42
C MET A 1 3.09 -6.94 11.16
N ASN A 2 2.14 -6.85 12.09
CA ASN A 2 0.88 -6.13 11.81
C ASN A 2 0.55 -4.97 12.74
N TYR A 3 -0.46 -4.19 12.34
CA TYR A 3 -0.88 -3.00 13.07
C TYR A 3 -1.43 -3.31 14.47
N THR A 4 -1.95 -4.52 14.70
CA THR A 4 -2.40 -4.92 16.06
C THR A 4 -1.22 -5.25 16.99
N ASP A 5 -0.07 -5.62 16.43
CA ASP A 5 1.15 -5.90 17.20
C ASP A 5 1.88 -4.60 17.60
N LYS A 6 1.78 -3.56 16.77
CA LYS A 6 2.46 -2.26 16.92
C LYS A 6 1.59 -1.16 17.54
N ASP A 7 0.53 -1.54 18.26
CA ASP A 7 -0.32 -0.61 18.98
C ASP A 7 0.37 -0.10 20.26
N THR A 8 1.30 0.84 20.08
CA THR A 8 2.14 1.41 21.14
C THR A 8 1.31 2.05 22.26
N TYR A 9 0.11 2.55 21.96
CA TYR A 9 -0.73 3.29 22.89
C TYR A 9 -1.97 2.50 23.35
N GLY A 10 -2.18 1.28 22.88
CA GLY A 10 -3.35 0.47 23.24
C GLY A 10 -4.66 1.00 22.65
N ILE A 11 -4.61 1.76 21.56
CA ILE A 11 -5.78 2.43 20.96
C ILE A 11 -6.68 1.39 20.23
N TYR A 12 -6.13 0.25 19.83
CA TYR A 12 -6.76 -0.70 18.90
C TYR A 12 -7.00 -2.09 19.48
N LYS A 13 -6.56 -2.34 20.73
CA LYS A 13 -6.65 -3.65 21.38
C LYS A 13 -8.06 -4.08 21.82
N ASP A 14 -9.02 -3.15 21.88
CA ASP A 14 -10.36 -3.39 22.45
C ASP A 14 -11.49 -3.32 21.41
N LEU A 15 -11.36 -4.02 20.29
CA LEU A 15 -12.50 -4.31 19.42
C LEU A 15 -12.61 -5.82 19.27
N ASP A 16 -13.57 -6.40 19.98
CA ASP A 16 -14.07 -7.75 19.69
C ASP A 16 -14.21 -7.89 18.16
N ASN A 17 -13.48 -8.84 17.58
CA ASN A 17 -13.12 -8.95 16.15
C ASN A 17 -14.31 -9.16 15.17
N GLU A 18 -15.30 -8.27 15.15
CA GLU A 18 -16.45 -8.31 14.23
C GLU A 18 -16.76 -6.96 13.56
N GLY A 19 -15.97 -5.92 13.82
CA GLY A 19 -16.11 -4.58 13.20
C GLY A 19 -15.25 -4.37 11.94
N PRO A 20 -15.48 -3.28 11.17
CA PRO A 20 -14.74 -2.96 9.95
C PRO A 20 -13.27 -2.54 10.18
N GLY A 21 -12.71 -2.80 11.36
CA GLY A 21 -11.39 -2.34 11.81
C GLY A 21 -11.40 -0.89 12.31
N PRO A 22 -10.24 -0.40 12.76
CA PRO A 22 -10.11 0.98 13.25
C PRO A 22 -10.24 2.00 12.10
N GLU A 23 -11.07 3.02 12.29
CA GLU A 23 -11.22 4.13 11.32
C GLU A 23 -10.00 5.07 11.28
N LEU A 24 -9.25 5.14 12.37
CA LEU A 24 -8.06 5.97 12.52
C LEU A 24 -6.90 5.14 13.03
N MET A 25 -5.75 5.19 12.37
CA MET A 25 -4.55 4.47 12.77
C MET A 25 -3.33 5.39 12.85
N GLY A 26 -2.49 5.18 13.85
CA GLY A 26 -1.19 5.83 13.94
C GLY A 26 -0.28 5.39 12.79
N ALA A 27 0.46 6.34 12.20
CA ALA A 27 1.35 6.03 11.07
C ALA A 27 2.42 4.99 11.43
N ASP A 28 3.01 5.08 12.63
CA ASP A 28 4.01 4.11 13.13
C ASP A 28 3.46 2.67 13.23
N THR A 29 2.16 2.56 13.53
CA THR A 29 1.45 1.28 13.60
C THR A 29 1.29 0.63 12.22
N LEU A 30 1.16 1.46 11.19
CA LEU A 30 1.00 1.02 9.79
C LEU A 30 2.35 0.67 9.14
N ILE A 31 3.44 1.31 9.57
CA ILE A 31 4.78 1.03 9.08
C ILE A 31 5.19 -0.39 9.48
N GLY A 32 5.66 -1.16 8.50
CA GLY A 32 6.03 -2.56 8.59
C GLY A 32 4.85 -3.52 8.47
N ASN A 33 3.63 -3.03 8.18
CA ASN A 33 2.50 -3.89 7.89
C ASN A 33 2.65 -4.55 6.51
N ASP A 34 2.30 -5.83 6.47
CA ASP A 34 2.44 -6.65 5.28
C ASP A 34 1.42 -6.23 4.22
N VAL A 35 1.79 -6.35 2.95
CA VAL A 35 0.93 -6.03 1.80
C VAL A 35 0.84 -7.27 0.91
N ALA A 36 -0.38 -7.68 0.59
CA ALA A 36 -0.64 -8.79 -0.31
C ALA A 36 -1.52 -8.37 -1.49
N ASN A 37 -1.62 -9.20 -2.52
CA ASN A 37 -2.67 -9.04 -3.53
C ASN A 37 -3.90 -9.90 -3.22
N HIS A 38 -4.92 -9.84 -4.08
CA HIS A 38 -6.15 -10.64 -3.94
C HIS A 38 -5.94 -12.16 -4.14
N LEU A 39 -4.78 -12.57 -4.66
CA LEU A 39 -4.39 -13.97 -4.79
C LEU A 39 -3.59 -14.46 -3.57
N ASP A 40 -3.54 -13.66 -2.50
CA ASP A 40 -2.80 -13.95 -1.26
C ASP A 40 -1.27 -13.97 -1.45
N GLU A 41 -0.77 -13.39 -2.55
CA GLU A 41 0.66 -13.31 -2.82
C GLU A 41 1.28 -12.12 -2.07
N ASP A 42 2.41 -12.37 -1.41
CA ASP A 42 3.17 -11.36 -0.69
C ASP A 42 3.80 -10.34 -1.65
N LEU A 43 3.46 -9.07 -1.43
CA LEU A 43 3.99 -7.89 -2.12
C LEU A 43 4.94 -7.07 -1.23
N GLY A 44 5.32 -7.59 -0.06
CA GLY A 44 6.27 -6.98 0.86
C GLY A 44 5.58 -6.20 1.97
N ASN A 45 6.15 -5.05 2.38
CA ASN A 45 5.65 -4.29 3.52
C ASN A 45 5.69 -2.77 3.34
N ILE A 46 4.86 -2.07 4.10
CA ILE A 46 4.87 -0.61 4.14
C ILE A 46 6.15 -0.15 4.82
N LYS A 47 7.00 0.58 4.11
CA LYS A 47 8.24 1.16 4.62
C LYS A 47 8.03 2.55 5.22
N GLU A 48 7.18 3.37 4.60
CA GLU A 48 6.95 4.76 4.99
C GLU A 48 5.57 5.24 4.50
N ILE A 49 5.03 6.27 5.15
CA ILE A 49 3.78 6.94 4.77
C ILE A 49 4.07 8.40 4.42
N MET A 50 3.79 8.77 3.17
CA MET A 50 4.03 10.11 2.65
C MET A 50 2.79 10.98 2.81
N LEU A 51 2.92 12.06 3.57
CA LEU A 51 1.86 13.04 3.79
C LEU A 51 2.01 14.24 2.85
N HIS A 52 0.91 14.66 2.24
CA HIS A 52 0.85 15.96 1.59
C HIS A 52 0.61 17.05 2.64
N VAL A 53 1.70 17.70 3.08
CA VAL A 53 1.72 18.63 4.22
C VAL A 53 0.68 19.75 4.09
N ARG A 54 0.44 20.27 2.89
CA ARG A 54 -0.51 21.40 2.69
C ARG A 54 -1.98 20.98 2.84
N SER A 55 -2.34 19.75 2.47
CA SER A 55 -3.73 19.27 2.58
C SER A 55 -3.96 18.45 3.84
N GLY A 56 -2.90 17.98 4.50
CA GLY A 56 -3.00 17.07 5.65
C GLY A 56 -3.46 15.66 5.29
N THR A 57 -3.38 15.26 4.01
CA THR A 57 -3.83 13.94 3.53
C THR A 57 -2.65 13.02 3.25
N VAL A 58 -2.86 11.70 3.37
CA VAL A 58 -1.88 10.72 2.88
C VAL A 58 -1.89 10.72 1.35
N ALA A 59 -0.70 10.89 0.76
CA ALA A 59 -0.51 10.83 -0.69
C ALA A 59 -0.18 9.39 -1.12
N TYR A 60 0.88 8.83 -0.54
CA TYR A 60 1.42 7.52 -0.92
C TYR A 60 1.86 6.72 0.30
N ALA A 61 1.78 5.40 0.21
CA ALA A 61 2.58 4.50 1.01
C ALA A 61 3.80 4.07 0.20
N VAL A 62 4.97 4.01 0.82
CA VAL A 62 6.17 3.43 0.19
C VAL A 62 6.17 1.94 0.51
N LEU A 63 6.00 1.11 -0.51
CA LEU A 63 6.05 -0.34 -0.43
C LEU A 63 7.50 -0.80 -0.66
N SER A 64 8.06 -1.56 0.27
CA SER A 64 9.30 -2.30 0.05
C SER A 64 8.97 -3.68 -0.51
N TYR A 65 9.50 -4.01 -1.68
CA TYR A 65 9.27 -5.29 -2.34
C TYR A 65 10.58 -5.90 -2.82
N GLY A 66 10.74 -7.20 -2.57
CA GLY A 66 11.85 -8.00 -3.08
C GLY A 66 13.18 -7.71 -2.37
N GLY A 67 13.53 -8.57 -1.42
CA GLY A 67 14.83 -8.56 -0.74
C GLY A 67 14.78 -9.50 0.46
N PHE A 68 15.66 -10.50 0.50
CA PHE A 68 15.90 -11.22 1.74
C PHE A 68 16.86 -10.34 2.56
N LEU A 69 16.41 -9.85 3.73
CA LEU A 69 17.23 -9.12 4.70
C LEU A 69 17.71 -7.71 4.27
N GLY A 70 16.89 -6.94 3.53
CA GLY A 70 17.16 -5.51 3.29
C GLY A 70 18.25 -5.19 2.27
N MET A 71 18.74 -6.21 1.55
CA MET A 71 19.64 -6.07 0.39
C MET A 71 18.84 -6.25 -0.90
N GLY A 72 18.87 -5.23 -1.76
CA GLY A 72 18.21 -5.26 -3.06
C GLY A 72 16.74 -4.82 -3.04
N ASP A 73 16.24 -4.34 -1.90
CA ASP A 73 14.87 -3.82 -1.74
C ASP A 73 14.58 -2.75 -2.80
N LYS A 74 13.61 -3.03 -3.66
CA LYS A 74 13.04 -2.05 -4.59
C LYS A 74 11.85 -1.39 -3.91
N LEU A 75 11.86 -0.06 -3.85
CA LEU A 75 10.78 0.71 -3.27
C LEU A 75 9.80 1.18 -4.34
N PHE A 76 8.52 1.16 -3.99
CA PHE A 76 7.42 1.59 -4.85
C PHE A 76 6.53 2.59 -4.14
N ALA A 77 6.22 3.71 -4.80
CA ALA A 77 5.25 4.66 -4.27
C ALA A 77 3.84 4.22 -4.69
N VAL A 78 3.08 3.69 -3.74
CA VAL A 78 1.71 3.20 -3.94
C VAL A 78 0.73 4.30 -3.51
N PRO A 79 -0.18 4.77 -4.38
CA PRO A 79 -1.22 5.70 -3.98
C PRO A 79 -2.03 5.15 -2.80
N TRP A 80 -2.26 5.96 -1.77
CA TRP A 80 -2.97 5.48 -0.57
C TRP A 80 -4.35 4.88 -0.91
N LYS A 81 -5.04 5.47 -1.88
CA LYS A 81 -6.35 5.02 -2.37
C LYS A 81 -6.35 3.64 -3.04
N ALA A 82 -5.19 3.14 -3.45
CA ALA A 82 -5.07 1.82 -4.06
C ALA A 82 -4.92 0.69 -3.01
N LEU A 83 -4.71 1.05 -1.74
CA LEU A 83 -4.58 0.11 -0.63
C LEU A 83 -5.92 -0.05 0.08
N THR A 84 -6.29 -1.30 0.35
CA THR A 84 -7.45 -1.65 1.18
C THR A 84 -6.97 -2.32 2.45
N LEU A 85 -7.52 -1.93 3.61
CA LEU A 85 -7.25 -2.64 4.86
C LEU A 85 -8.05 -3.94 4.90
N ASP A 86 -7.36 -5.07 5.00
CA ASP A 86 -7.94 -6.37 5.30
C ASP A 86 -7.84 -6.59 6.81
N THR A 87 -8.97 -6.43 7.49
CA THR A 87 -9.05 -6.53 8.95
C THR A 87 -9.06 -7.96 9.44
N VAL A 88 -9.45 -8.91 8.60
CA VAL A 88 -9.45 -10.34 8.92
C VAL A 88 -8.02 -10.85 8.97
N ASN A 89 -7.22 -10.57 7.94
CA ASN A 89 -5.82 -10.99 7.85
C ASN A 89 -4.84 -9.95 8.42
N LYS A 90 -5.36 -8.81 8.90
CA LYS A 90 -4.60 -7.72 9.56
C LYS A 90 -3.45 -7.17 8.70
N ARG A 91 -3.73 -6.94 7.42
CA ARG A 91 -2.73 -6.51 6.42
C ARG A 91 -3.36 -5.57 5.40
N PHE A 92 -2.55 -5.01 4.52
CA PHE A 92 -3.08 -4.28 3.36
C PHE A 92 -3.18 -5.17 2.13
N VAL A 93 -4.18 -4.87 1.31
CA VAL A 93 -4.39 -5.49 0.01
C VAL A 93 -4.18 -4.45 -1.09
N LEU A 94 -3.33 -4.77 -2.05
CA LEU A 94 -3.09 -4.00 -3.27
C LEU A 94 -3.55 -4.82 -4.48
N ASN A 95 -4.46 -4.28 -5.27
CA ASN A 95 -4.98 -4.95 -6.47
C ASN A 95 -4.00 -4.85 -7.66
N VAL A 96 -2.84 -5.50 -7.53
CA VAL A 96 -1.80 -5.55 -8.57
C VAL A 96 -1.18 -6.95 -8.57
N ALA A 97 -1.05 -7.54 -9.76
CA ALA A 97 -0.34 -8.81 -9.94
C ALA A 97 1.16 -8.63 -9.62
N LYS A 98 1.76 -9.65 -9.01
CA LYS A 98 3.16 -9.59 -8.54
C LYS A 98 4.15 -9.27 -9.67
N GLU A 99 3.95 -9.85 -10.85
CA GLU A 99 4.79 -9.64 -12.04
C GLU A 99 4.71 -8.19 -12.55
N ARG A 100 3.53 -7.57 -12.40
CA ARG A 100 3.34 -6.15 -12.74
C ARG A 100 4.10 -5.26 -11.76
N LEU A 101 4.16 -5.63 -10.48
CA LEU A 101 4.93 -4.89 -9.49
C LEU A 101 6.44 -4.97 -9.77
N GLU A 102 6.96 -6.12 -10.20
CA GLU A 102 8.38 -6.28 -10.57
C GLU A 102 8.81 -5.30 -11.68
N THR A 103 7.93 -5.11 -12.66
CA THR A 103 8.14 -4.21 -13.81
C THR A 103 7.78 -2.75 -13.52
N ALA A 104 7.22 -2.45 -12.34
CA ALA A 104 6.81 -1.10 -11.97
C ALA A 104 8.02 -0.15 -11.86
N PRO A 105 7.84 1.16 -12.11
CA PRO A 105 8.84 2.16 -11.78
C PRO A 105 9.01 2.20 -10.27
N GLY A 106 10.21 1.87 -9.81
CA GLY A 106 10.58 1.91 -8.40
C GLY A 106 11.88 2.68 -8.21
N PHE A 107 12.27 2.85 -6.95
CA PHE A 107 13.49 3.56 -6.57
C PHE A 107 14.24 2.78 -5.50
N ASP A 108 15.51 3.12 -5.34
CA ASP A 108 16.39 2.47 -4.38
C ASP A 108 16.23 3.11 -3.00
N LYS A 109 16.34 2.30 -1.95
CA LYS A 109 16.18 2.77 -0.56
C LYS A 109 17.23 3.81 -0.14
N ASP A 110 18.39 3.83 -0.80
CA ASP A 110 19.48 4.76 -0.51
C ASP A 110 19.43 6.00 -1.44
N HIS A 111 18.54 6.00 -2.45
CA HIS A 111 18.41 7.07 -3.45
C HIS A 111 16.93 7.41 -3.70
N TRP A 112 16.34 8.15 -2.78
CA TRP A 112 14.95 8.59 -2.90
C TRP A 112 14.81 9.69 -3.97
N PRO A 113 13.79 9.61 -4.83
CA PRO A 113 13.49 10.66 -5.80
C PRO A 113 12.97 11.92 -5.09
N ASP A 114 13.03 13.07 -5.75
CA ASP A 114 12.27 14.24 -5.32
C ASP A 114 10.77 13.95 -5.54
N MET A 115 10.10 13.50 -4.48
CA MET A 115 8.68 13.13 -4.53
C MET A 115 7.73 14.32 -4.72
N ASN A 116 8.25 15.55 -4.70
CA ASN A 116 7.53 16.75 -5.05
C ASN A 116 7.76 17.19 -6.52
N ASP A 117 8.56 16.44 -7.28
CA ASP A 117 8.72 16.62 -8.73
C ASP A 117 7.42 16.20 -9.46
N PRO A 118 6.78 17.09 -10.24
CA PRO A 118 5.61 16.75 -11.04
C PRO A 118 5.81 15.56 -11.99
N ALA A 119 7.00 15.39 -12.57
CA ALA A 119 7.30 14.30 -13.48
C ALA A 119 7.28 12.94 -12.77
N TRP A 120 7.77 12.90 -11.52
CA TRP A 120 7.69 11.71 -10.67
C TRP A 120 6.24 11.38 -10.33
N GLN A 121 5.45 12.38 -9.94
CA GLN A 121 4.03 12.19 -9.62
C GLN A 121 3.22 11.71 -10.82
N GLU A 122 3.51 12.24 -12.02
CA GLU A 122 2.89 11.80 -13.27
C GLU A 122 3.22 10.33 -13.58
N GLN A 123 4.50 9.92 -13.47
CA GLN A 123 4.92 8.54 -13.70
C GLN A 123 4.18 7.54 -12.79
N ILE A 124 4.07 7.85 -11.50
CA ILE A 124 3.31 7.02 -10.55
C ILE A 124 1.82 7.01 -10.91
N SER A 125 1.24 8.18 -11.19
CA SER A 125 -0.17 8.28 -11.57
C SER A 125 -0.50 7.51 -12.85
N THR A 126 0.38 7.48 -13.85
CA THR A 126 0.17 6.72 -15.09
C THR A 126 0.22 5.21 -14.84
N PHE A 127 1.20 4.74 -14.06
CA PHE A 127 1.35 3.31 -13.77
C PHE A 127 0.15 2.74 -13.00
N TYR A 128 -0.31 3.47 -11.97
CA TYR A 128 -1.48 3.05 -11.19
C TYR A 128 -2.80 3.45 -11.85
N GLY A 129 -2.88 4.58 -12.55
CA GLY A 129 -4.09 5.02 -13.26
C GLY A 129 -4.50 4.08 -14.39
N SER A 130 -3.53 3.54 -15.14
CA SER A 130 -3.79 2.49 -16.15
C SER A 130 -4.18 1.14 -15.54
N GLY A 131 -3.76 0.86 -14.30
CA GLY A 131 -4.10 -0.38 -13.59
C GLY A 131 -5.41 -0.34 -12.83
N LEU A 132 -5.79 0.83 -12.31
CA LEU A 132 -7.06 1.02 -11.62
C LEU A 132 -8.24 0.96 -12.59
N SER A 133 -8.09 1.43 -13.84
CA SER A 133 -9.16 1.33 -14.87
C SER A 133 -9.43 -0.10 -15.36
N GLU A 134 -8.42 -0.98 -15.36
CA GLU A 134 -8.58 -2.39 -15.76
C GLU A 134 -9.34 -3.20 -14.69
N GLY A 135 -9.25 -2.83 -13.41
CA GLY A 135 -9.98 -3.47 -12.31
C GLY A 135 -11.46 -3.08 -12.22
N GLU A 136 -11.85 -1.94 -12.79
CA GLU A 136 -13.24 -1.47 -12.82
C GLU A 136 -14.03 -2.05 -14.02
N THR A 137 -13.35 -2.26 -15.15
CA THR A 137 -13.99 -2.75 -16.40
C THR A 137 -14.45 -4.22 -16.30
N GLY A 138 -13.87 -5.00 -15.37
CA GLY A 138 -14.27 -6.40 -15.13
C GLY A 138 -15.58 -6.57 -14.33
N ARG A 139 -16.09 -5.52 -13.68
CA ARG A 139 -17.30 -5.61 -12.86
C ARG A 139 -18.60 -5.38 -13.64
N GLU A 140 -18.55 -4.65 -14.76
CA GLU A 140 -19.78 -4.31 -15.51
C GLU A 140 -20.26 -5.42 -16.46
N GLN A 141 -19.45 -6.45 -16.74
CA GLN A 141 -19.84 -7.57 -17.62
C GLN A 141 -20.27 -8.85 -16.88
N ALA A 142 -20.13 -8.91 -15.55
CA ALA A 142 -20.51 -10.08 -14.76
C ALA A 142 -21.93 -10.02 -14.17
N GLU A 143 -22.61 -8.86 -14.20
CA GLU A 143 -24.00 -8.71 -13.71
C GLU A 143 -25.06 -8.78 -14.82
N ILE A 144 -24.66 -9.08 -16.06
CA ILE A 144 -25.59 -9.36 -17.16
C ILE A 144 -25.39 -10.79 -17.65
N ARG A 145 -25.74 -11.78 -16.83
CA ARG A 145 -26.11 -13.11 -17.32
C ARG A 145 -27.00 -13.89 -16.37
#